data_AF-A0A3D1LFP1-F1
#
_entry.id   AF-A0A3D1LFP1-F1
#
_cell.length_a   1.000
_cell.length_b   1.000
_cell.length_c   1.000
_cell.angle_alpha   90.00
_cell.angle_beta   90.00
_cell.angle_gamma   90.00
#
_symmetry.space_group_name_H-M   'P 1'
#
loop_
_entity.id
_entity.type
_entity.pdbx_description
1 polymer ?
#
loop_
_entity_poly.entity_id
_entity_poly.type
_entity_poly.pdbx_seq_one_letter_code
_entity_poly.pdbx_strand_id
1 'polypeptide(L)'
;MYTDESLIAFCQRALQTPSFSGRERQMAELMKDKMLELGFDEAVFDRLGNVIGTIHGKRPGKTILMDGHIDTVDVIDEAQWTHGPFSGFASILAELTR
;
A
#
# COMPACT_ATOMS: atom_id res chain seq x y z
N MET A 1 -0.88 -4.17 -23.41
CA MET A 1 -0.99 -3.64 -22.04
C MET A 1 -0.03 -4.48 -21.22
N TYR A 2 1.03 -3.90 -20.67
CA TYR A 2 1.98 -4.67 -19.87
C TYR A 2 1.48 -4.71 -18.44
N THR A 3 1.33 -5.93 -17.92
CA THR A 3 1.00 -6.18 -16.52
C THR A 3 2.29 -6.11 -15.72
N ASP A 4 2.33 -5.27 -14.69
CA ASP A 4 3.45 -5.23 -13.75
C ASP A 4 3.18 -6.21 -12.61
N GLU A 5 3.67 -7.43 -12.75
CA GLU A 5 3.51 -8.50 -11.75
C GLU A 5 4.07 -8.12 -10.37
N SER A 6 5.10 -7.27 -10.32
CA SER A 6 5.71 -6.84 -9.06
C SER A 6 4.81 -5.87 -8.29
N LEU A 7 4.13 -4.97 -9.02
CA LEU A 7 3.15 -4.06 -8.46
C LEU A 7 1.93 -4.84 -7.96
N ILE A 8 1.45 -5.82 -8.73
CA ILE A 8 0.34 -6.67 -8.33
C ILE A 8 0.67 -7.42 -7.05
N ALA A 9 1.81 -8.12 -7.02
CA ALA A 9 2.24 -8.87 -5.85
C ALA A 9 2.35 -7.98 -4.61
N PHE A 10 2.85 -6.75 -4.77
CA PHE A 10 2.91 -5.79 -3.67
C PHE A 10 1.51 -5.36 -3.20
N CYS A 11 0.60 -5.01 -4.12
CA CYS A 11 -0.78 -4.66 -3.78
C CYS A 11 -1.51 -5.81 -3.07
N GLN A 12 -1.32 -7.06 -3.51
CA GLN A 12 -1.90 -8.22 -2.85
C GLN A 12 -1.37 -8.39 -1.42
N ARG A 13 -0.07 -8.21 -1.22
CA ARG A 13 0.54 -8.26 0.12
C ARG A 13 0.05 -7.13 1.02
N ALA A 14 -0.14 -5.94 0.47
CA ALA A 14 -0.72 -4.79 1.18
C ALA A 14 -2.17 -5.11 1.62
N LEU A 15 -3.00 -5.65 0.71
CA LEU A 15 -4.37 -6.10 1.04
C LEU A 15 -4.41 -7.23 2.07
N GLN A 16 -3.39 -8.10 2.09
CA GLN A 16 -3.24 -9.18 3.07
C GLN A 16 -2.71 -8.69 4.43
N THR A 17 -2.43 -7.39 4.58
CA THR A 17 -1.94 -6.78 5.82
C THR A 17 -3.05 -5.92 6.43
N PRO A 18 -3.83 -6.45 7.40
CA PRO A 18 -4.90 -5.68 8.03
C PRO A 18 -4.36 -4.40 8.68
N SER A 19 -5.02 -3.27 8.40
CA SER A 19 -4.60 -1.94 8.86
C SER A 19 -5.78 -1.14 9.40
N PHE A 20 -6.57 -1.71 10.30
CA PHE A 20 -7.70 -0.99 10.88
C PHE A 20 -7.27 0.35 11.51
N SER A 21 -8.12 1.38 11.45
CA SER A 21 -7.82 2.69 12.03
C SER A 21 -7.33 2.58 13.49
N GLY A 22 -6.18 3.18 13.78
CA GLY A 22 -5.44 3.10 15.04
C GLY A 22 -4.56 1.85 15.23
N ARG A 23 -4.50 0.95 14.25
CA ARG A 23 -3.74 -0.32 14.26
C ARG A 23 -2.92 -0.53 12.97
N GLU A 24 -2.43 0.54 12.37
CA GLU A 24 -1.82 0.57 11.04
C GLU A 24 -0.34 0.13 11.02
N ARG A 25 0.27 -0.09 12.18
CA ARG A 25 1.72 -0.26 12.33
C ARG A 25 2.35 -1.24 11.32
N GLN A 26 1.76 -2.42 11.13
CA GLN A 26 2.31 -3.43 10.22
C GLN A 26 2.28 -2.96 8.75
N MET A 27 1.23 -2.26 8.35
CA MET A 27 1.12 -1.68 7.02
C MET A 27 2.11 -0.52 6.84
N ALA A 28 2.29 0.31 7.87
CA ALA A 28 3.29 1.38 7.85
C ALA A 28 4.73 0.83 7.72
N GLU A 29 5.05 -0.25 8.42
CA GLU A 29 6.31 -1.00 8.29
C GLU A 29 6.48 -1.57 6.87
N LEU A 30 5.45 -2.21 6.31
CA LEU A 30 5.47 -2.73 4.94
C LEU A 30 5.73 -1.62 3.90
N MET A 31 5.06 -0.46 4.05
CA MET A 31 5.24 0.68 3.15
C MET A 31 6.64 1.27 3.25
N LYS A 32 7.19 1.40 4.46
CA LYS A 32 8.56 1.87 4.68
C LYS A 32 9.57 0.99 3.96
N ASP A 33 9.47 -0.32 4.14
CA ASP A 33 10.37 -1.27 3.49
C ASP A 33 10.27 -1.19 1.97
N LYS A 34 9.04 -1.05 1.43
CA LYS A 34 8.84 -0.89 0.00
C LYS A 34 9.40 0.42 -0.56
N MET A 35 9.25 1.54 0.15
CA MET A 35 9.83 2.82 -0.25
C MET A 35 11.36 2.71 -0.39
N LEU A 36 12.03 2.09 0.59
CA LEU A 36 13.47 1.86 0.54
C LEU A 36 13.87 0.93 -0.61
N GLU A 37 13.11 -0.16 -0.83
CA GLU A 37 13.32 -1.07 -1.97
C GLU A 37 13.20 -0.35 -3.33
N LEU A 38 12.26 0.59 -3.45
CA LEU A 38 12.05 1.40 -4.65
C LEU A 38 13.10 2.51 -4.85
N GLY A 39 14.03 2.66 -3.91
CA GLY A 39 15.14 3.62 -4.01
C GLY A 39 14.80 5.03 -3.54
N PHE A 40 13.86 5.19 -2.62
CA PHE A 40 13.71 6.44 -1.88
C PHE A 40 14.99 6.71 -1.08
N ASP A 41 15.38 7.99 -0.95
CA ASP A 41 16.59 8.37 -0.23
C ASP A 41 16.43 8.17 1.28
N GLU A 42 15.22 8.39 1.78
CA GLU A 42 14.84 8.16 3.18
C GLU A 42 13.39 7.67 3.28
N ALA A 43 13.13 6.84 4.28
CA ALA A 43 11.79 6.47 4.72
C ALA A 43 11.77 6.40 6.26
N VAL A 44 10.99 7.27 6.88
CA VAL A 44 10.98 7.46 8.35
C VAL A 44 9.56 7.39 8.90
N PHE A 45 9.44 7.11 10.20
CA PHE A 45 8.19 7.28 10.92
C PHE A 45 8.18 8.62 11.63
N ASP A 46 7.06 9.33 11.57
CA ASP A 46 6.83 10.48 12.43
C ASP A 46 6.35 10.04 13.83
N ARG A 47 6.06 11.02 14.70
CA ARG A 47 5.60 10.75 16.07
C ARG A 47 4.19 10.12 16.13
N LEU A 48 3.38 10.31 15.09
CA LEU A 48 2.01 9.80 15.00
C LEU A 48 1.94 8.41 14.36
N GLY A 49 3.05 7.93 13.78
CA GLY A 49 3.15 6.64 13.11
C GLY A 49 2.96 6.71 11.59
N ASN A 50 2.91 7.91 11.01
CA ASN A 50 2.89 8.08 9.56
C ASN A 50 4.25 7.67 8.99
N VAL A 51 4.23 6.98 7.85
CA VAL A 51 5.43 6.70 7.06
C VAL A 51 5.65 7.82 6.05
N ILE A 52 6.83 8.44 6.07
CA ILE A 52 7.20 9.54 5.19
C ILE A 52 8.41 9.09 4.39
N GLY A 53 8.23 8.97 3.07
CA GLY A 53 9.30 8.72 2.12
C GLY A 53 9.71 10.00 1.39
N THR A 54 11.00 10.26 1.29
CA THR A 54 11.54 11.40 0.54
C THR A 54 12.44 10.94 -0.61
N ILE A 55 12.28 11.59 -1.76
CA ILE A 55 13.24 11.54 -2.87
C ILE A 55 13.82 12.95 -3.05
N HIS A 56 15.12 13.09 -2.89
CA HIS A 56 15.85 14.34 -3.08
C HIS A 56 16.11 14.58 -4.56
N GLY A 57 15.34 15.51 -5.13
CA GLY A 57 15.56 15.97 -6.51
C GLY A 57 16.95 16.57 -6.71
N LYS A 58 17.49 16.44 -7.92
CA LYS A 58 18.84 16.93 -8.28
C LYS A 58 18.88 18.41 -8.67
N ARG A 59 17.76 19.12 -8.58
CA ARG A 59 17.61 20.52 -9.03
C ARG A 59 16.83 21.32 -7.99
N PRO A 60 17.14 22.62 -7.82
CA PRO A 60 16.34 23.48 -6.96
C PRO A 60 14.91 23.62 -7.51
N GLY A 61 13.92 23.71 -6.63
CA GLY A 61 12.53 23.78 -7.02
C GLY A 61 11.57 23.61 -5.84
N LYS A 62 10.28 23.49 -6.14
CA LYS A 62 9.24 23.21 -5.15
C LYS A 62 9.24 21.73 -4.78
N THR A 63 8.87 21.43 -3.53
CA THR A 63 8.56 20.07 -3.09
C THR A 63 7.17 19.66 -3.56
N ILE A 64 7.03 18.45 -4.08
CA ILE A 64 5.73 17.82 -4.37
C ILE A 64 5.44 16.85 -3.23
N LEU A 65 4.25 16.96 -2.65
CA LEU A 65 3.75 16.03 -1.65
C LEU A 65 2.68 15.14 -2.28
N MET A 66 2.86 13.84 -2.17
CA MET A 66 1.82 12.84 -2.43
C MET A 66 1.40 12.29 -1.08
N ASP A 67 0.12 12.43 -0.74
CA ASP A 67 -0.43 12.04 0.56
C ASP A 67 -1.59 11.05 0.38
N GLY A 68 -1.74 10.15 1.34
CA GLY A 68 -2.72 9.09 1.32
C GLY A 68 -2.80 8.39 2.68
N HIS A 69 -3.94 7.74 2.94
CA HIS A 69 -4.16 7.00 4.17
C HIS A 69 -4.02 5.49 3.92
N ILE A 70 -3.47 4.77 4.91
CA ILE A 70 -3.25 3.32 4.84
C ILE A 70 -4.26 2.54 5.69
N ASP A 71 -5.08 3.24 6.47
CA ASP A 71 -6.04 2.62 7.35
C ASP A 71 -7.28 2.11 6.61
N THR A 72 -7.86 1.05 7.12
CA THR A 72 -9.12 0.48 6.64
C THR A 72 -10.18 0.49 7.72
N VAL A 73 -11.44 0.49 7.31
CA VAL A 73 -12.57 0.23 8.20
C VAL A 73 -12.59 -1.24 8.64
N ASP A 74 -13.35 -1.54 9.70
CA ASP A 74 -13.57 -2.92 10.14
C ASP A 74 -14.25 -3.77 9.06
N VAL A 75 -13.95 -5.07 9.07
CA VAL A 75 -14.66 -6.04 8.24
C VAL A 75 -16.06 -6.24 8.81
N ILE A 76 -17.08 -5.99 7.99
CA ILE A 76 -18.48 -6.23 8.32
C ILE A 76 -18.97 -7.43 7.50
N ASP A 77 -19.71 -8.32 8.16
CA ASP A 77 -20.38 -9.47 7.55
C ASP A 77 -19.46 -10.31 6.64
N GLU A 78 -18.29 -10.73 7.15
CA GLU A 78 -17.28 -11.48 6.38
C GLU A 78 -17.86 -12.67 5.60
N ALA A 79 -18.85 -13.36 6.16
CA ALA A 79 -19.54 -14.48 5.51
C ALA A 79 -20.28 -14.10 4.22
N GLN A 80 -20.57 -12.82 3.98
CA GLN A 80 -21.18 -12.32 2.74
C GLN A 80 -20.16 -12.01 1.64
N TRP A 81 -18.85 -12.04 1.95
CA TRP A 81 -17.82 -11.73 0.97
C TRP A 81 -17.55 -12.93 0.04
N THR A 82 -17.59 -12.71 -1.27
CA THR A 82 -17.23 -13.73 -2.28
C THR A 82 -15.76 -14.15 -2.18
N HIS A 83 -14.89 -13.21 -1.85
CA HIS A 83 -13.49 -13.43 -1.53
C HIS A 83 -13.20 -12.78 -0.19
N GLY A 84 -12.50 -13.48 0.70
CA GLY A 84 -12.19 -12.94 2.02
C GLY A 84 -11.53 -11.55 1.94
N PRO A 85 -11.83 -10.64 2.87
CA PRO A 85 -11.42 -9.24 2.82
C PRO A 85 -9.89 -9.05 2.77
N PHE A 86 -9.15 -9.98 3.35
CA PHE A 86 -7.69 -10.01 3.35
C PHE A 86 -7.10 -11.09 2.44
N SER A 87 -7.88 -11.61 1.49
CA SER A 87 -7.39 -12.67 0.57
C SER A 87 -6.28 -12.17 -0.37
N GLY A 88 -6.22 -10.86 -0.63
CA GLY A 88 -5.38 -10.30 -1.69
C GLY A 88 -5.84 -10.73 -3.09
N PHE A 89 -7.10 -11.12 -3.24
CA PHE A 89 -7.67 -11.43 -4.54
C PHE A 89 -7.78 -10.15 -5.38
N ALA A 90 -7.02 -10.08 -6.47
CA ALA A 90 -7.08 -9.01 -7.46
C ALA A 90 -7.36 -9.63 -8.83
N SER A 91 -8.53 -9.37 -9.42
CA SER A 91 -8.89 -9.86 -10.74
C SER A 91 -8.20 -9.00 -11.82
N ILE A 92 -6.95 -9.31 -12.12
CA ILE A 92 -6.32 -8.77 -13.32
C ILE A 92 -6.59 -9.77 -14.45
N LEU A 93 -7.69 -9.48 -15.17
CA LEU A 93 -8.09 -10.11 -16.44
C LEU A 93 -8.39 -11.63 -16.38
N ALA A 94 -9.53 -11.99 -15.78
CA ALA A 94 -10.22 -13.24 -16.12
C ALA A 94 -11.70 -13.07 -16.51
N GLU A 95 -12.26 -11.85 -16.42
CA GLU A 95 -13.68 -11.60 -16.71
C GLU A 95 -13.95 -10.88 -18.04
N LEU A 96 -12.93 -10.41 -18.77
CA LEU A 96 -13.10 -9.75 -20.08
C LEU A 96 -13.01 -10.71 -21.28
N THR A 97 -13.07 -12.03 -21.06
CA THR A 97 -13.18 -13.06 -22.11
C THR A 97 -14.39 -13.97 -21.92
N ARG A 98 -15.49 -13.47 -21.34
CA ARG A 98 -16.81 -14.07 -21.47
C ARG A 98 -17.75 -13.16 -22.23
#